data_AF-A0A2A2QXK6-F1
#
_entry.id   AF-A0A2A2QXK6-F1
#
_cell.length_a   1.000
_cell.length_b   1.000
_cell.length_c   1.000
_cell.angle_alpha   90.00
_cell.angle_beta   90.00
_cell.angle_gamma   90.00
#
_symmetry.space_group_name_H-M   'P 1'
#
loop_
_entity.id
_entity.type
_entity.pdbx_description
1 polymer ?
#
loop_
_entity_poly.entity_id
_entity_poly.type
_entity_poly.pdbx_seq_one_letter_code
_entity_poly.pdbx_strand_id
1 'polypeptide(L)'
;MFRSVFADAAGIIRGTTGRTPPAGTTWAESNWAGLQIPAAGNTDPALTGFNADPNRNGLANALDLLFGIDPAQASGQPVMRVLTAGRTHAAFEVEVDAAMADLLVFHFEVSDSLGGWAPCANAPVVVSETVGVRKLRVTDAEPMSTKPGRFFRIRIEAGDF
;
A
#
# COMPACT_ATOMS: atom_id res chain seq x y z
N MET A 1 -15.82 -9.63 -12.40
CA MET A 1 -15.05 -10.73 -13.01
C MET A 1 -14.05 -10.10 -13.96
N PHE A 2 -12.85 -9.76 -13.48
CA PHE A 2 -11.81 -9.18 -14.31
C PHE A 2 -10.66 -10.17 -14.45
N ARG A 3 -10.08 -10.21 -15.65
CA ARG A 3 -9.04 -11.15 -16.07
C ARG A 3 -7.71 -10.41 -16.08
N SER A 4 -6.67 -10.98 -15.48
CA SER A 4 -5.31 -10.41 -15.47
C SER A 4 -4.77 -10.28 -16.90
N VAL A 5 -4.20 -9.12 -17.23
CA VAL A 5 -3.66 -8.80 -18.55
C VAL A 5 -2.15 -8.70 -18.42
N PHE A 6 -1.41 -9.51 -19.18
CA PHE A 6 0.05 -9.40 -19.28
C PHE A 6 0.42 -8.79 -20.62
N ALA A 7 1.28 -7.78 -20.60
CA ALA A 7 1.93 -7.20 -21.76
C ALA A 7 3.36 -7.74 -21.89
N ASP A 8 3.85 -7.96 -23.10
CA ASP A 8 5.25 -8.26 -23.33
C ASP A 8 6.14 -7.01 -23.20
N ALA A 9 7.45 -7.18 -23.34
CA ALA A 9 8.44 -6.09 -23.23
C ALA A 9 8.25 -4.98 -24.29
N ALA A 10 7.37 -5.17 -25.28
CA ALA A 10 6.97 -4.18 -26.27
C ALA A 10 5.60 -3.54 -25.97
N GLY A 11 4.98 -3.86 -24.82
CA GLY A 11 3.66 -3.36 -24.43
C GLY A 11 2.49 -4.10 -25.09
N ILE A 12 2.73 -5.24 -25.75
CA ILE A 12 1.66 -5.99 -26.44
C ILE A 12 1.02 -6.98 -25.48
N ILE A 13 -0.30 -6.84 -25.31
CA ILE A 13 -1.13 -7.75 -24.48
C ILE A 13 -1.16 -9.15 -25.09
N ARG A 14 -0.67 -10.18 -24.37
CA ARG A 14 -0.51 -11.55 -24.88
C ARG A 14 -1.47 -12.60 -24.31
N GLY A 15 -2.46 -12.19 -23.53
CA GLY A 15 -3.58 -13.04 -23.11
C GLY A 15 -3.59 -13.44 -21.63
N THR A 16 -4.68 -14.11 -21.25
CA THR A 16 -5.06 -14.44 -19.87
C THR A 16 -4.77 -15.91 -19.59
N THR A 17 -3.66 -16.25 -18.93
CA THR A 17 -3.42 -17.64 -18.49
C THR A 17 -2.86 -17.68 -17.07
N GLY A 18 -3.57 -18.41 -16.20
CA GLY A 18 -3.16 -18.71 -14.84
C GLY A 18 -1.87 -19.52 -14.84
N ARG A 19 -0.78 -18.90 -14.43
CA ARG A 19 0.44 -19.62 -14.04
C ARG A 19 0.33 -19.98 -12.58
N THR A 20 0.53 -21.25 -12.26
CA THR A 20 0.80 -21.70 -10.91
C THR A 20 2.02 -20.93 -10.37
N PRO A 21 1.96 -20.34 -9.17
CA PRO A 21 3.09 -19.62 -8.58
C PRO A 21 4.32 -20.55 -8.48
N PRO A 22 5.55 -20.03 -8.63
CA PRO A 22 6.76 -20.78 -8.35
C PRO A 22 6.70 -21.47 -6.98
N ALA A 23 7.24 -22.68 -6.89
CA ALA A 23 7.26 -23.44 -5.64
C ALA A 23 7.90 -22.60 -4.52
N GLY A 24 7.16 -22.41 -3.42
CA GLY A 24 7.60 -21.58 -2.28
C GLY A 24 7.15 -20.12 -2.33
N THR A 25 6.41 -19.70 -3.37
CA THR A 25 5.77 -18.38 -3.41
C THR A 25 4.26 -18.52 -3.31
N THR A 26 3.63 -17.55 -2.68
CA THR A 26 2.16 -17.45 -2.64
C THR A 26 1.65 -16.88 -3.96
N TRP A 27 0.39 -17.18 -4.31
CA TRP A 27 -0.27 -16.57 -5.47
C TRP A 27 -0.21 -15.04 -5.45
N ALA A 28 -0.29 -14.46 -4.26
CA ALA A 28 -0.21 -13.03 -4.03
C ALA A 28 1.16 -12.44 -4.44
N GLU A 29 2.26 -13.15 -4.17
CA GLU A 29 3.62 -12.75 -4.59
C GLU A 29 3.83 -12.90 -6.12
N SER A 30 3.19 -13.87 -6.76
CA SER A 30 3.25 -14.02 -8.23
C SER A 30 2.46 -12.95 -8.98
N ASN A 31 1.33 -12.50 -8.43
CA ASN A 31 0.56 -11.40 -9.00
C ASN A 31 1.26 -10.04 -8.77
N TRP A 32 2.03 -9.92 -7.68
CA TRP A 32 2.91 -8.78 -7.44
C TRP A 32 3.94 -8.59 -8.55
N ALA A 33 4.57 -9.67 -9.02
CA ALA A 33 5.52 -9.62 -10.13
C ALA A 33 4.92 -9.13 -11.45
N GLY A 34 3.60 -9.26 -11.63
CA GLY A 34 2.88 -8.74 -12.81
C GLY A 34 2.54 -7.24 -12.74
N LEU A 35 2.56 -6.66 -11.54
CA LEU A 35 2.34 -5.22 -11.29
C LEU A 35 3.61 -4.39 -11.38
N GLN A 36 4.77 -5.05 -11.34
CA GLN A 36 6.04 -4.35 -11.45
C GLN A 36 6.31 -3.97 -12.91
N ILE A 37 6.63 -2.70 -13.10
CA ILE A 37 7.36 -2.23 -14.28
C ILE A 37 8.58 -3.16 -14.39
N PRO A 38 8.79 -3.83 -15.54
CA PRO A 38 9.92 -4.72 -15.72
C PRO A 38 11.20 -3.88 -15.68
N ALA A 39 11.72 -3.65 -14.48
CA ALA A 39 13.06 -3.16 -14.27
C ALA A 39 14.00 -4.28 -14.75
N ALA A 40 14.27 -4.27 -16.06
CA ALA A 40 15.31 -5.03 -16.73
C ALA A 40 15.31 -6.56 -16.57
N GLY A 41 14.14 -7.20 -16.43
CA GLY A 41 14.07 -8.67 -16.37
C GLY A 41 14.74 -9.28 -15.13
N ASN A 42 14.84 -8.49 -14.05
CA ASN A 42 15.42 -8.95 -12.81
C ASN A 42 14.38 -9.78 -12.03
N THR A 43 14.67 -11.05 -11.80
CA THR A 43 13.82 -11.96 -11.01
C THR A 43 14.30 -12.09 -9.56
N ASP A 44 15.23 -11.25 -9.12
CA ASP A 44 15.75 -11.29 -7.76
C ASP A 44 14.67 -10.78 -6.78
N PRO A 45 14.15 -11.64 -5.89
CA PRO A 45 13.14 -11.25 -4.91
C PRO A 45 13.66 -10.21 -3.91
N ALA A 46 14.98 -10.08 -3.74
CA ALA A 46 15.56 -9.04 -2.88
C ALA A 46 15.42 -7.63 -3.49
N LEU A 47 15.11 -7.52 -4.78
CA LEU A 47 14.87 -6.26 -5.47
C LEU A 47 13.40 -6.09 -5.85
N THR A 48 12.71 -7.18 -6.17
CA THR A 48 11.34 -7.19 -6.70
C THR A 48 10.30 -7.69 -5.71
N GLY A 49 10.69 -8.21 -4.54
CA GLY A 49 9.76 -8.72 -3.55
C GLY A 49 8.82 -7.64 -3.00
N PHE A 50 7.63 -8.05 -2.53
CA PHE A 50 6.66 -7.15 -1.87
C PHE A 50 7.27 -6.39 -0.69
N ASN A 51 8.08 -7.09 0.10
CA ASN A 51 8.80 -6.57 1.28
C ASN A 51 10.24 -6.14 0.98
N ALA A 52 10.68 -6.13 -0.27
CA ALA A 52 12.03 -5.70 -0.61
C ALA A 52 12.16 -4.18 -0.47
N ASP A 53 13.37 -3.70 -0.15
CA ASP A 53 13.74 -2.29 -0.04
C ASP A 53 15.04 -2.05 -0.83
N PRO A 54 14.96 -1.98 -2.18
CA PRO A 54 16.13 -1.88 -3.03
C PRO A 54 16.81 -0.51 -2.96
N ASN A 55 16.05 0.56 -2.71
CA ASN A 55 16.58 1.92 -2.57
C ASN A 55 17.12 2.20 -1.15
N ARG A 56 16.88 1.31 -0.18
CA ARG A 56 17.33 1.37 1.22
C ARG A 56 16.81 2.60 1.95
N ASN A 57 15.62 3.07 1.62
CA ASN A 57 14.97 4.20 2.29
C ASN A 57 14.15 3.78 3.52
N GLY A 58 14.08 2.48 3.82
CA GLY A 58 13.30 1.91 4.92
C GLY A 58 11.84 1.64 4.59
N LEU A 59 11.43 1.78 3.32
CA LEU A 59 10.10 1.45 2.83
C LEU A 59 10.17 0.21 1.96
N ALA A 60 9.20 -0.68 2.15
CA ALA A 60 9.03 -1.81 1.28
C ALA A 60 8.50 -1.36 -0.09
N ASN A 61 8.82 -2.10 -1.15
CA ASN A 61 8.31 -1.90 -2.51
C ASN A 61 6.80 -1.71 -2.54
N ALA A 62 6.04 -2.46 -1.72
CA ALA A 62 4.59 -2.31 -1.65
C ALA A 62 4.12 -0.96 -1.15
N LEU A 63 4.86 -0.36 -0.21
CA LEU A 63 4.60 1.01 0.23
C LEU A 63 4.99 1.99 -0.87
N ASP A 64 6.17 1.84 -1.48
CA ASP A 64 6.59 2.72 -2.57
C ASP A 64 5.55 2.74 -3.71
N LEU A 65 5.13 1.57 -4.19
CA LEU A 65 4.09 1.48 -5.23
C LEU A 65 2.76 2.06 -4.76
N LEU A 66 2.33 1.77 -3.52
CA LEU A 66 1.10 2.35 -2.97
C LEU A 66 1.14 3.89 -2.99
N PHE A 67 2.31 4.49 -2.77
CA PHE A 67 2.48 5.93 -2.76
C PHE A 67 2.82 6.53 -4.13
N GLY A 68 2.78 5.73 -5.20
CA GLY A 68 3.15 6.16 -6.55
C GLY A 68 4.64 6.52 -6.67
N ILE A 69 5.47 5.95 -5.80
CA ILE A 69 6.92 6.15 -5.76
C ILE A 69 7.59 5.05 -6.57
N ASP A 70 8.64 5.42 -7.32
CA ASP A 70 9.51 4.44 -7.99
C ASP A 70 10.40 3.74 -6.95
N PRO A 71 10.23 2.42 -6.71
CA PRO A 71 11.04 1.71 -5.72
C PRO A 71 12.53 1.65 -6.08
N ALA A 72 12.89 1.86 -7.35
CA ALA A 72 14.29 1.87 -7.79
C ALA A 72 15.02 3.19 -7.47
N GLN A 73 14.29 4.25 -7.13
CA GLN A 73 14.85 5.57 -6.84
C GLN A 73 14.73 5.88 -5.35
N ALA A 74 15.78 6.49 -4.79
CA ALA A 74 15.69 7.04 -3.45
C ALA A 74 14.65 8.18 -3.46
N SER A 75 13.60 8.00 -2.68
CA SER A 75 12.48 8.93 -2.55
C SER A 75 12.39 9.47 -1.12
N GLY A 76 11.65 10.57 -0.96
CA GLY A 76 11.24 11.03 0.36
C GLY A 76 10.18 10.12 0.97
N GLN A 77 10.03 10.18 2.29
CA GLN A 77 8.94 9.46 2.94
C GLN A 77 7.57 9.95 2.46
N PRO A 78 6.59 9.04 2.32
CA PRO A 78 5.23 9.40 1.93
C PRO A 78 4.62 10.39 2.92
N VAL A 79 3.85 11.34 2.39
CA VAL A 79 3.25 12.41 3.19
C VAL A 79 1.99 11.87 3.86
N MET A 80 2.10 11.51 5.14
CA MET A 80 0.95 11.30 6.01
C MET A 80 0.70 12.58 6.82
N ARG A 81 -0.52 13.11 6.75
CA ARG A 81 -0.90 14.34 7.45
C ARG A 81 -1.79 14.03 8.63
N VAL A 82 -1.33 14.32 9.84
CA VAL A 82 -2.16 14.26 11.05
C VAL A 82 -3.06 15.49 11.14
N LEU A 83 -4.32 15.28 11.47
CA LEU A 83 -5.37 16.29 11.62
C LEU A 83 -5.88 16.27 13.08
N THR A 84 -5.46 17.25 13.87
CA THR A 84 -5.87 17.40 15.28
C THR A 84 -6.54 18.75 15.56
N ALA A 85 -6.17 19.81 14.84
CA ALA A 85 -6.66 21.17 15.10
C ALA A 85 -8.18 21.30 14.90
N GLY A 86 -8.87 21.80 15.93
CA GLY A 86 -10.32 22.03 15.91
C GLY A 86 -11.17 20.77 15.89
N ARG A 87 -10.60 19.60 16.21
CA ARG A 87 -11.27 18.31 16.18
C ARG A 87 -11.29 17.66 17.56
N THR A 88 -12.37 16.94 17.85
CA THR A 88 -12.48 16.11 19.06
C THR A 88 -11.71 14.79 18.93
N HIS A 89 -11.62 14.27 17.71
CA HIS A 89 -10.97 12.99 17.39
C HIS A 89 -9.73 13.24 16.54
N ALA A 90 -8.68 12.45 16.76
CA ALA A 90 -7.53 12.44 15.88
C ALA A 90 -7.93 11.85 14.54
N ALA A 91 -7.41 12.39 13.45
CA ALA A 91 -7.50 11.78 12.14
C ALA A 91 -6.16 11.89 11.44
N PHE A 92 -5.93 11.05 10.44
CA PHE A 92 -4.84 11.26 9.49
C PHE A 92 -5.37 11.14 8.06
N GLU A 93 -4.70 11.86 7.16
CA GLU A 93 -4.89 11.75 5.73
C GLU A 93 -3.65 11.16 5.09
N VAL A 94 -3.88 10.36 4.06
CA VAL A 94 -2.85 9.74 3.25
C VAL A 94 -3.25 9.80 1.79
N GLU A 95 -2.31 10.15 0.93
CA GLU A 95 -2.48 10.12 -0.53
C GLU A 95 -1.84 8.83 -1.04
N VAL A 96 -2.58 8.10 -1.86
CA VAL A 96 -2.16 6.82 -2.44
C VAL A 96 -2.44 6.81 -3.93
N ASP A 97 -1.68 6.02 -4.69
CA ASP A 97 -2.01 5.67 -6.06
C ASP A 97 -3.35 4.91 -6.07
N ALA A 98 -4.32 5.43 -6.81
CA ALA A 98 -5.69 4.92 -6.83
C ALA A 98 -5.76 3.51 -7.42
N ALA A 99 -4.93 3.20 -8.42
CA ALA A 99 -4.91 1.88 -9.03
C ALA A 99 -4.30 0.85 -8.07
N MET A 100 -3.20 1.20 -7.40
CA MET A 100 -2.61 0.32 -6.37
C MET A 100 -3.55 0.15 -5.18
N ALA A 101 -4.31 1.18 -4.81
CA ALA A 101 -5.30 1.09 -3.73
C ALA A 101 -6.48 0.17 -4.05
N ASP A 102 -6.75 -0.12 -5.32
CA ASP A 102 -7.79 -1.10 -5.69
C ASP A 102 -7.24 -2.54 -5.70
N LEU A 103 -5.92 -2.72 -5.63
CA LEU A 103 -5.23 -4.01 -5.69
C LEU A 103 -4.71 -4.48 -4.34
N LEU A 104 -4.52 -3.56 -3.39
CA LEU A 104 -3.96 -3.83 -2.08
C LEU A 104 -5.05 -3.83 -1.00
N VAL A 105 -4.88 -4.66 0.02
CA VAL A 105 -5.75 -4.67 1.20
C VAL A 105 -5.13 -3.79 2.28
N PHE A 106 -5.91 -2.83 2.76
CA PHE A 106 -5.49 -1.89 3.80
C PHE A 106 -6.04 -2.29 5.16
N HIS A 107 -5.14 -2.30 6.14
CA HIS A 107 -5.46 -2.42 7.54
C HIS A 107 -4.99 -1.15 8.24
N PHE A 108 -5.95 -0.32 8.63
CA PHE A 108 -5.68 0.85 9.44
C PHE A 108 -5.76 0.46 10.91
N GLU A 109 -4.70 0.69 11.65
CA GLU A 109 -4.56 0.20 13.02
C GLU A 109 -4.12 1.33 13.96
N VAL A 110 -4.56 1.21 15.21
CA VAL A 110 -4.24 2.14 16.30
C VAL A 110 -3.54 1.41 17.43
N SER A 111 -2.73 2.15 18.18
CA SER A 111 -2.09 1.68 19.40
C SER A 111 -2.06 2.77 20.47
N ASP A 112 -2.17 2.38 21.73
CA ASP A 112 -1.97 3.30 22.86
C ASP A 112 -0.51 3.29 23.38
N SER A 113 0.34 2.36 22.89
CA SER A 113 1.67 2.11 23.48
C SER A 113 2.75 1.60 22.53
N LEU A 114 2.45 1.51 21.23
CA LEU A 114 3.27 0.87 20.17
C LEU A 114 3.48 -0.65 20.31
N GLY A 115 3.11 -1.26 21.45
CA GLY A 115 3.26 -2.70 21.67
C GLY A 115 2.08 -3.54 21.17
N GLY A 116 0.84 -3.04 21.33
CA GLY A 116 -0.39 -3.71 20.89
C GLY A 116 -1.11 -2.89 19.83
N TRP A 117 -1.52 -3.54 18.74
CA TRP A 117 -2.20 -2.89 17.62
C TRP A 117 -3.60 -3.46 17.46
N ALA A 118 -4.58 -2.59 17.28
CA ALA A 118 -5.97 -2.97 17.04
C ALA A 118 -6.48 -2.29 15.77
N PRO A 119 -7.41 -2.91 15.03
CA PRO A 119 -8.05 -2.25 13.89
C PRO A 119 -8.70 -0.93 14.31
N CYS A 120 -8.61 0.06 13.43
CA CYS A 120 -9.40 1.28 13.55
C CYS A 120 -10.89 0.91 13.43
N ALA A 121 -11.71 1.35 14.40
CA ALA A 121 -13.13 1.05 14.37
C ALA A 121 -13.87 1.79 13.22
N ASN A 122 -13.37 2.97 12.83
CA ASN A 122 -13.91 3.69 11.67
C ASN A 122 -13.19 3.26 10.40
N ALA A 123 -13.98 2.95 9.36
CA ALA A 123 -13.47 2.71 8.03
C ALA A 123 -12.82 3.98 7.43
N PRO A 124 -11.80 3.83 6.56
CA PRO A 124 -11.27 4.94 5.78
C PRO A 124 -12.37 5.57 4.90
N VAL A 125 -12.35 6.89 4.77
CA VAL A 125 -13.21 7.62 3.83
C VAL A 125 -12.38 8.27 2.73
N VAL A 126 -12.86 8.20 1.49
CA VAL A 126 -12.25 8.94 0.37
C VAL A 126 -12.61 10.41 0.51
N VAL A 127 -11.60 11.27 0.68
CA VAL A 127 -11.77 12.73 0.80
C VAL A 127 -11.73 13.40 -0.57
N SER A 128 -10.86 12.90 -1.45
CA SER A 128 -10.74 13.37 -2.82
C SER A 128 -10.11 12.28 -3.68
N GLU A 129 -10.41 12.29 -4.96
CA GLU A 129 -9.73 11.45 -5.95
C GLU A 129 -9.50 12.31 -7.19
N THR A 130 -8.25 12.39 -7.64
CA THR A 130 -7.86 13.26 -8.75
C THR A 130 -6.68 12.64 -9.47
N VAL A 131 -6.85 12.36 -10.76
CA VAL A 131 -5.80 11.92 -11.70
C VAL A 131 -4.85 10.87 -11.08
N GLY A 132 -5.39 9.68 -10.82
CA GLY A 132 -4.59 8.55 -10.31
C GLY A 132 -4.21 8.66 -8.83
N VAL A 133 -4.50 9.77 -8.14
CA VAL A 133 -4.26 9.90 -6.70
C VAL A 133 -5.58 9.86 -5.93
N ARG A 134 -5.67 8.97 -4.95
CA ARG A 134 -6.78 8.87 -4.00
C ARG A 134 -6.33 9.34 -2.63
N LYS A 135 -7.06 10.29 -2.03
CA LYS A 135 -6.83 10.76 -0.67
C LYS A 135 -7.79 10.06 0.29
N LEU A 136 -7.23 9.30 1.22
CA LEU A 136 -7.97 8.62 2.27
C LEU A 136 -7.85 9.39 3.57
N ARG A 137 -8.93 9.42 4.36
CA ARG A 137 -8.93 9.90 5.74
C ARG A 137 -9.40 8.80 6.66
N VAL A 138 -8.67 8.59 7.74
CA VAL A 138 -9.06 7.70 8.83
C VAL A 138 -9.21 8.53 10.08
N THR A 139 -10.29 8.33 10.81
CA THR A 139 -10.59 9.07 12.04
C THR A 139 -10.65 8.08 13.20
N ASP A 140 -10.03 8.42 14.33
CA ASP A 140 -10.16 7.63 15.54
C ASP A 140 -11.62 7.60 16.02
N ALA A 141 -12.02 6.49 16.62
CA ALA A 141 -13.31 6.39 17.28
C ALA A 141 -13.28 6.99 18.70
N GLU A 142 -12.10 7.09 19.31
CA GLU A 142 -11.93 7.65 20.64
C GLU A 142 -11.52 9.13 20.58
N PRO A 143 -12.12 10.00 21.42
CA PRO A 143 -11.69 11.38 21.56
C PRO A 143 -10.21 11.48 21.97
N MET A 144 -9.50 12.49 21.46
CA MET A 144 -8.10 12.73 21.86
C MET A 144 -7.96 13.00 23.37
N SER A 145 -9.01 13.51 24.01
CA SER A 145 -9.05 13.74 25.46
C SER A 145 -9.04 12.46 26.29
N THR A 146 -9.48 11.32 25.74
CA THR A 146 -9.45 10.02 26.42
C THR A 146 -8.18 9.23 26.10
N LYS A 147 -7.56 9.49 24.94
CA LYS A 147 -6.35 8.81 24.44
C LYS A 147 -5.28 9.81 23.93
N PRO A 148 -4.58 10.53 24.83
CA PRO A 148 -3.61 11.57 24.43
C PRO A 148 -2.32 11.01 23.79
N GLY A 149 -2.04 9.71 23.91
CA GLY A 149 -0.86 9.03 23.37
C GLY A 149 -1.21 7.99 22.30
N ARG A 150 -2.14 8.32 21.40
CA ARG A 150 -2.58 7.39 20.35
C ARG A 150 -1.60 7.40 19.16
N PHE A 151 -1.25 6.23 18.69
CA PHE A 151 -0.44 6.00 17.49
C PHE A 151 -1.30 5.37 16.39
N PHE A 152 -0.95 5.65 15.14
CA PHE A 152 -1.60 5.10 13.95
C PHE A 152 -0.56 4.39 13.09
N ARG A 153 -0.97 3.32 12.42
CA ARG A 153 -0.20 2.72 11.32
C ARG A 153 -1.12 2.26 10.20
N ILE A 154 -0.53 2.16 9.02
CA ILE A 154 -1.11 1.51 7.86
C ILE A 154 -0.34 0.22 7.66
N ARG A 155 -1.06 -0.91 7.64
CA ARG A 155 -0.54 -2.21 7.30
C ARG A 155 -1.17 -2.64 5.99
N ILE A 156 -0.36 -3.20 5.09
CA ILE A 156 -0.78 -3.53 3.74
C ILE A 156 -0.56 -5.03 3.54
N GLU A 157 -1.53 -5.66 2.90
CA GLU A 157 -1.43 -7.04 2.43
C GLU A 157 -1.71 -7.04 0.93
N ALA A 158 -1.09 -8.00 0.22
CA ALA A 158 -1.49 -8.28 -1.15
C ALA A 158 -2.94 -8.80 -1.15
N GLY A 159 -3.75 -8.32 -2.10
CA GLY A 159 -5.13 -8.81 -2.23
C GLY A 159 -5.20 -10.29 -2.60
N ASP A 160 -6.27 -10.94 -2.16
CA ASP A 160 -6.68 -12.23 -2.70
C ASP A 160 -7.22 -12.00 -4.10
N PHE A 161 -6.39 -12.25 -5.11
CA PHE A 161 -6.72 -12.11 -6.54
C PHE A 161 -7.22 -13.43 -7.15
#